data_AF-A0A914SWW1-F1
#
_entry.id   AF-A0A914SWW1-F1
#
_cell.length_a   1.000
_cell.length_b   1.000
_cell.length_c   1.000
_cell.angle_alpha   90.00
_cell.angle_beta   90.00
_cell.angle_gamma   90.00
#
_symmetry.space_group_name_H-M   'P 1'
#
loop_
_entity.id
_entity.type
_entity.pdbx_description
1 polymer ?
#
loop_
_entity_poly.entity_id
_entity_poly.type
_entity_poly.pdbx_seq_one_letter_code
_entity_poly.pdbx_strand_id
1 'polypeptide(L)'
;MALNLREQFSTDKVIASKLIGLDSKDKVQAEYIWIDGSGEHLRSKTRTLTKAPKNPADLPVWNFDGSSTNQAKGADSDVFLQPVAIYPDPFRLGPHILVLCETLDNKMQPHKTNYRRRCAQVMEQVKSEHPWFGMEQEYTLLDVDGHPFGWPKNGFPGPQGPYYCGVGANKVYGRDVVEAHYRACLYAGINISGTNAEVMPGQWEYQVGPCEGIEMGDQLWVSRFLLHRVAEEFGVIATLDPKPIQGDWNGAGCHTNVSTEKMRNPGGYKEIIAAIEKLAKSHAEHIAYYDPTGGKDNERRLTGLHETACISKFSYGVASRCSSIRIPRQTEVDGYGYYEDRRPSSNCDPYCVTEAIMRTTSLDVKKLSRVYTPQDMEKFRNLMSQQGEKPKIDE
;
A
#
# COMPACT_ATOMS: atom_id res chain seq x y z
N MET A 1 2.77 -38.54 1.68
CA MET A 1 3.19 -37.23 1.15
C MET A 1 1.99 -36.31 1.30
N ALA A 2 2.11 -35.20 2.01
CA ALA A 2 1.08 -34.17 1.95
C ALA A 2 1.04 -33.68 0.48
N LEU A 3 -0.12 -33.77 -0.16
CA LEU A 3 -0.31 -33.26 -1.51
C LEU A 3 0.00 -31.76 -1.50
N ASN A 4 0.84 -31.31 -2.43
CA ASN A 4 1.07 -29.89 -2.65
C ASN A 4 -0.25 -29.27 -3.12
N LEU A 5 -0.90 -28.48 -2.27
CA LEU A 5 -2.19 -27.86 -2.56
C LEU A 5 -2.14 -27.03 -3.87
N ARG A 6 -0.99 -26.44 -4.19
CA ARG A 6 -0.77 -25.72 -5.45
C ARG A 6 -0.90 -26.62 -6.68
N GLU A 7 -0.35 -27.83 -6.60
CA GLU A 7 -0.43 -28.81 -7.69
C GLU A 7 -1.86 -29.37 -7.80
N GLN A 8 -2.51 -29.62 -6.66
CA GLN A 8 -3.88 -30.15 -6.62
C GLN A 8 -4.89 -29.25 -7.35
N PHE A 9 -4.75 -27.94 -7.24
CA PHE A 9 -5.64 -26.96 -7.87
C PHE A 9 -5.06 -26.31 -9.13
N SER A 10 -3.92 -26.81 -9.62
CA SER A 10 -3.30 -26.23 -10.81
C SER A 10 -4.15 -26.48 -12.06
N THR A 11 -4.41 -25.42 -12.81
CA THR A 11 -5.03 -25.48 -14.14
C THR A 11 -3.96 -25.62 -15.22
N ASP A 12 -4.34 -26.13 -16.39
CA ASP A 12 -3.43 -26.21 -17.54
C ASP A 12 -3.18 -24.80 -18.12
N LYS A 13 -2.02 -24.23 -17.78
CA LYS A 13 -1.61 -22.89 -18.23
C LYS A 13 -1.34 -22.82 -19.73
N VAL A 14 -1.02 -23.93 -20.39
CA VAL A 14 -0.82 -23.97 -21.85
C VAL A 14 -2.17 -23.85 -22.55
N ILE A 15 -3.18 -24.59 -22.09
CA ILE A 15 -4.55 -24.47 -22.60
C ILE A 15 -5.10 -23.06 -22.33
N ALA A 16 -4.92 -22.53 -21.12
CA ALA A 16 -5.37 -21.19 -20.78
C ALA A 16 -4.72 -20.12 -21.69
N SER A 17 -3.39 -20.17 -21.85
CA SER A 17 -2.65 -19.23 -22.71
C SER A 17 -3.12 -19.27 -24.17
N LYS A 18 -3.39 -20.47 -24.70
CA LYS A 18 -3.94 -20.63 -26.05
C LYS A 18 -5.29 -19.92 -26.22
N LEU A 19 -6.18 -19.99 -25.23
CA LEU A 19 -7.50 -19.35 -25.28
C LEU A 19 -7.41 -17.83 -25.06
N ILE A 20 -6.56 -17.39 -24.13
CA ILE A 20 -6.32 -15.97 -23.85
C ILE A 20 -5.69 -15.27 -25.06
N GLY A 21 -4.82 -15.96 -25.80
CA GLY A 21 -4.15 -15.42 -26.99
C GLY A 21 -5.02 -15.35 -28.26
N LEU A 22 -6.31 -15.71 -28.19
CA LEU A 22 -7.22 -15.52 -29.31
C LEU A 22 -7.49 -14.03 -29.55
N ASP A 23 -7.62 -13.65 -30.81
CA ASP A 23 -7.95 -12.28 -31.20
C ASP A 23 -9.28 -11.82 -30.58
N SER A 24 -9.25 -10.72 -29.83
CA SER A 24 -10.43 -10.07 -29.24
C SER A 24 -11.24 -9.28 -30.27
N LYS A 25 -10.82 -9.28 -31.54
CA LYS A 25 -11.43 -8.59 -32.67
C LYS A 25 -11.45 -7.08 -32.40
N ASP A 26 -12.61 -6.47 -32.59
CA ASP A 26 -12.90 -5.05 -32.37
C ASP A 26 -13.36 -4.74 -30.93
N LYS A 27 -13.24 -5.70 -30.00
CA LYS A 27 -13.70 -5.53 -28.61
C LYS A 27 -12.56 -5.33 -27.64
N VAL A 28 -12.84 -4.55 -26.61
CA VAL A 28 -11.89 -4.23 -25.54
C VAL A 28 -12.43 -4.76 -24.23
N GLN A 29 -11.56 -5.35 -23.42
CA GLN A 29 -11.87 -5.74 -22.04
C GLN A 29 -11.33 -4.66 -21.13
N ALA A 30 -12.20 -4.11 -20.29
CA ALA A 30 -11.84 -3.13 -19.28
C ALA A 30 -12.10 -3.74 -17.89
N GLU A 31 -11.03 -3.96 -17.14
CA GLU A 31 -11.07 -4.48 -15.78
C GLU A 31 -11.08 -3.34 -14.77
N TYR A 32 -12.22 -3.16 -14.13
CA TYR A 32 -12.45 -2.13 -13.13
C TYR A 32 -11.94 -2.64 -11.80
N ILE A 33 -11.05 -1.88 -11.17
CA ILE A 33 -10.37 -2.19 -9.92
C ILE A 33 -10.81 -1.18 -8.86
N TRP A 34 -11.14 -1.64 -7.65
CA TRP A 34 -11.47 -0.77 -6.53
C TRP A 34 -11.01 -1.36 -5.19
N ILE A 35 -10.94 -0.49 -4.18
CA ILE A 35 -10.62 -0.85 -2.79
C ILE A 35 -11.93 -1.16 -2.06
N ASP A 36 -11.96 -2.28 -1.33
CA ASP A 36 -13.16 -2.71 -0.62
C ASP A 36 -13.35 -2.03 0.75
N GLY A 37 -14.34 -2.50 1.50
CA GLY A 37 -14.73 -1.93 2.79
C GLY A 37 -13.71 -2.12 3.91
N SER A 38 -12.71 -3.00 3.77
CA SER A 38 -11.60 -3.08 4.74
C SER A 38 -10.62 -1.92 4.59
N GLY A 39 -10.53 -1.33 3.39
CA GLY A 39 -9.51 -0.34 3.06
C GLY A 39 -8.15 -0.96 2.71
N GLU A 40 -8.06 -2.29 2.67
CA GLU A 40 -6.82 -3.05 2.40
C GLU A 40 -6.90 -3.85 1.11
N HIS A 41 -8.04 -4.48 0.86
CA HIS A 41 -8.16 -5.44 -0.21
C HIS A 41 -8.70 -4.80 -1.48
N LEU A 42 -8.17 -5.29 -2.61
CA LEU A 42 -8.60 -4.90 -3.93
C LEU A 42 -9.63 -5.91 -4.45
N ARG A 43 -10.56 -5.41 -5.23
CA ARG A 43 -11.56 -6.18 -5.97
C ARG A 43 -11.52 -5.75 -7.42
N SER A 44 -11.90 -6.65 -8.32
CA SER A 44 -12.01 -6.31 -9.73
C SER A 44 -13.14 -7.04 -10.44
N LYS A 45 -13.58 -6.49 -11.57
CA LYS A 45 -14.44 -7.17 -12.53
C LYS A 45 -14.30 -6.57 -13.92
N THR A 46 -14.65 -7.34 -14.94
CA THR A 46 -14.39 -6.98 -16.34
C THR A 46 -15.69 -6.69 -17.11
N ARG A 47 -15.70 -5.61 -17.89
CA ARG A 47 -16.73 -5.37 -18.93
C ARG A 47 -16.12 -5.36 -20.32
N THR A 48 -16.97 -5.58 -21.31
CA THR A 48 -16.64 -5.41 -22.73
C THR A 48 -16.98 -4.00 -23.19
N LEU A 49 -16.07 -3.37 -23.92
CA LEU A 49 -16.23 -2.08 -24.60
C LEU A 49 -16.08 -2.28 -26.11
N THR A 50 -16.66 -1.36 -26.88
CA THR A 50 -16.57 -1.36 -28.35
C THR A 50 -15.33 -0.65 -28.89
N LYS A 51 -14.61 0.09 -28.04
CA LYS A 51 -13.35 0.76 -28.37
C LYS A 51 -12.56 1.04 -27.09
N ALA A 52 -11.24 1.17 -27.22
CA ALA A 52 -10.39 1.62 -26.12
C ALA A 52 -10.66 3.12 -25.83
N PRO A 53 -11.04 3.49 -24.61
CA PRO A 53 -11.16 4.89 -24.19
C PRO A 53 -9.79 5.54 -24.08
N LYS A 54 -9.72 6.86 -24.23
CA LYS A 54 -8.47 7.62 -24.07
C LYS A 54 -8.34 8.21 -22.68
N ASN A 55 -9.46 8.65 -22.09
CA ASN A 55 -9.48 9.28 -20.78
C ASN A 55 -10.40 8.51 -19.82
N PRO A 56 -10.13 8.54 -18.50
CA PRO A 56 -11.03 7.96 -17.50
C PRO A 56 -12.48 8.46 -17.62
N ALA A 57 -12.68 9.72 -17.99
CA ALA A 57 -14.01 10.30 -18.17
C ALA A 57 -14.80 9.71 -19.36
N ASP A 58 -14.14 9.05 -20.32
CA ASP A 58 -14.79 8.38 -21.45
C ASP A 58 -15.35 7.00 -21.06
N LEU A 59 -14.99 6.48 -19.87
CA LEU A 59 -15.43 5.20 -19.37
C LEU A 59 -16.79 5.34 -18.66
N PRO A 60 -17.71 4.40 -18.89
CA PRO A 60 -18.99 4.40 -18.19
C PRO A 60 -18.78 4.15 -16.69
N VAL A 61 -19.50 4.91 -15.87
CA VAL A 61 -19.73 4.56 -14.47
C VAL A 61 -20.35 3.17 -14.41
N TRP A 62 -19.93 2.38 -13.42
CA TRP A 62 -20.48 1.06 -13.17
C TRP A 62 -20.90 0.94 -11.71
N ASN A 63 -21.39 -0.22 -11.30
CA ASN A 63 -21.84 -0.48 -9.94
C ASN A 63 -21.42 -1.89 -9.53
N PHE A 64 -21.44 -2.20 -8.24
CA PHE A 64 -21.28 -3.55 -7.71
C PHE A 64 -22.11 -3.71 -6.43
N ASP A 65 -22.27 -4.95 -5.97
CA ASP A 65 -22.93 -5.25 -4.71
C ASP A 65 -21.98 -4.97 -3.52
N GLY A 66 -22.20 -3.84 -2.86
CA GLY A 66 -21.44 -3.40 -1.70
C GLY A 66 -21.67 -4.22 -0.44
N SER A 67 -22.73 -5.03 -0.38
CA SER A 67 -22.96 -5.93 0.77
C SER A 67 -21.93 -7.06 0.83
N SER A 68 -21.45 -7.49 -0.34
CA SER A 68 -20.42 -8.51 -0.51
C SER A 68 -18.98 -8.00 -0.28
N THR A 69 -18.82 -6.71 0.05
CA THR A 69 -17.51 -6.07 0.18
C THR A 69 -17.38 -5.17 1.42
N ASN A 70 -18.28 -5.30 2.40
CA ASN A 70 -18.34 -4.46 3.62
C ASN A 70 -18.56 -2.96 3.37
N GLN A 71 -19.17 -2.60 2.24
CA GLN A 71 -19.42 -1.20 1.87
C GLN A 71 -20.88 -0.79 2.02
N ALA A 72 -21.83 -1.73 1.93
CA ALA A 72 -23.24 -1.46 2.15
C ALA A 72 -23.89 -2.51 3.07
N LYS A 73 -25.07 -2.20 3.62
CA LYS A 73 -25.86 -3.11 4.45
C LYS A 73 -27.33 -3.05 4.03
N GLY A 74 -28.02 -4.20 4.11
CA GLY A 74 -29.46 -4.26 3.87
C GLY A 74 -29.84 -4.30 2.39
N ALA A 75 -31.05 -3.84 2.08
CA ALA A 75 -31.65 -3.95 0.74
C ALA A 75 -31.15 -2.92 -0.29
N ASP A 76 -30.39 -1.92 0.15
CA ASP A 76 -29.82 -0.87 -0.69
C ASP A 76 -28.30 -1.03 -0.70
N SER A 77 -27.82 -1.95 -1.55
CA SER A 77 -26.44 -2.42 -1.54
C SER A 77 -25.58 -1.90 -2.70
N ASP A 78 -26.16 -1.19 -3.66
CA ASP A 78 -25.43 -0.71 -4.82
C ASP A 78 -24.40 0.35 -4.44
N VAL A 79 -23.14 0.10 -4.84
CA VAL A 79 -22.03 1.04 -4.73
C VAL A 79 -21.51 1.30 -6.14
N PHE A 80 -21.32 2.56 -6.49
CA PHE A 80 -20.89 2.95 -7.83
C PHE A 80 -19.37 3.00 -7.95
N LEU A 81 -18.88 2.68 -9.14
CA LEU A 81 -17.49 2.74 -9.57
C LEU A 81 -17.34 3.89 -10.56
N GLN A 82 -16.64 4.93 -10.12
CA GLN A 82 -16.28 6.08 -10.94
C GLN A 82 -14.83 5.89 -11.42
N PRO A 83 -14.58 5.72 -12.74
CA PRO A 83 -13.24 5.63 -13.29
C PRO A 83 -12.40 6.87 -12.99
N VAL A 84 -11.15 6.66 -12.59
CA VAL A 84 -10.21 7.75 -12.22
C VAL A 84 -8.84 7.64 -12.87
N ALA A 85 -8.39 6.44 -13.24
CA ALA A 85 -7.15 6.23 -14.00
C ALA A 85 -7.25 5.00 -14.91
N ILE A 86 -6.50 4.99 -16.01
CA ILE A 86 -6.46 3.91 -17.00
C ILE A 86 -5.01 3.45 -17.16
N TYR A 87 -4.80 2.14 -17.25
CA TYR A 87 -3.50 1.52 -17.50
C TYR A 87 -3.64 0.42 -18.55
N PRO A 88 -2.65 0.17 -19.42
CA PRO A 88 -2.59 -1.05 -20.22
C PRO A 88 -2.66 -2.31 -19.35
N ASP A 89 -3.40 -3.34 -19.80
CA ASP A 89 -3.53 -4.60 -19.08
C ASP A 89 -2.40 -5.58 -19.45
N PRO A 90 -1.45 -5.88 -18.55
CA PRO A 90 -0.33 -6.78 -18.83
C PRO A 90 -0.73 -8.26 -18.91
N PHE A 91 -1.93 -8.63 -18.46
CA PHE A 91 -2.41 -10.02 -18.45
C PHE A 91 -3.16 -10.36 -19.75
N ARG A 92 -3.88 -9.40 -20.31
CA ARG A 92 -4.64 -9.56 -21.56
C ARG A 92 -3.96 -8.96 -22.78
N LEU A 93 -3.01 -8.03 -22.58
CA LEU A 93 -2.23 -7.36 -23.62
C LEU A 93 -3.11 -6.56 -24.61
N GLY A 94 -2.54 -6.15 -25.74
CA GLY A 94 -3.28 -5.54 -26.84
C GLY A 94 -4.08 -4.30 -26.42
N PRO A 95 -5.36 -4.17 -26.83
CA PRO A 95 -6.16 -2.99 -26.54
C PRO A 95 -6.83 -3.04 -25.15
N HIS A 96 -6.59 -4.08 -24.36
CA HIS A 96 -7.22 -4.31 -23.05
C HIS A 96 -6.64 -3.39 -21.98
N ILE A 97 -7.47 -2.99 -21.02
CA ILE A 97 -7.11 -1.98 -20.02
C ILE A 97 -7.53 -2.36 -18.60
N LEU A 98 -6.73 -1.90 -17.65
CA LEU A 98 -7.08 -1.80 -16.24
C LEU A 98 -7.64 -0.40 -15.96
N VAL A 99 -8.66 -0.32 -15.12
CA VAL A 99 -9.37 0.91 -14.77
C VAL A 99 -9.43 1.03 -13.26
N LEU A 100 -8.60 1.88 -12.68
CA LEU A 100 -8.74 2.23 -11.28
C LEU A 100 -9.99 3.08 -11.10
N CYS A 101 -10.80 2.72 -10.10
CA CYS A 101 -12.04 3.40 -9.77
C CYS A 101 -12.03 3.91 -8.34
N GLU A 102 -12.62 5.08 -8.13
CA GLU A 102 -13.08 5.47 -6.80
C GLU A 102 -14.51 4.97 -6.58
N THR A 103 -14.91 4.87 -5.31
CA THR A 103 -16.24 4.37 -4.93
C THR A 103 -17.17 5.50 -4.48
N LEU A 104 -18.41 5.45 -4.96
CA LEU A 104 -19.49 6.36 -4.57
C LEU A 104 -20.65 5.56 -3.97
N ASP A 105 -21.34 6.13 -2.98
CA ASP A 105 -22.55 5.55 -2.41
C ASP A 105 -23.75 5.62 -3.37
N ASN A 106 -24.88 5.05 -2.94
CA ASN A 106 -26.15 5.06 -3.66
C ASN A 106 -26.71 6.46 -3.98
N LYS A 107 -26.15 7.53 -3.39
CA LYS A 107 -26.49 8.94 -3.64
C LYS A 107 -25.42 9.65 -4.48
N MET A 108 -24.53 8.90 -5.12
CA MET A 108 -23.40 9.40 -5.91
C MET A 108 -22.45 10.30 -5.11
N GLN A 109 -22.41 10.14 -3.78
CA GLN A 109 -21.45 10.83 -2.91
C GLN A 109 -20.23 9.94 -2.65
N PRO A 110 -19.05 10.50 -2.35
CA PRO A 110 -17.87 9.70 -2.03
C PRO A 110 -18.15 8.71 -0.90
N HIS A 111 -17.91 7.42 -1.16
CA HIS A 111 -18.13 6.39 -0.16
C HIS A 111 -17.21 6.62 1.06
N LYS A 112 -17.62 6.19 2.26
CA LYS A 112 -16.84 6.40 3.51
C LYS A 112 -15.41 5.85 3.47
N THR A 113 -15.15 4.84 2.65
CA THR A 113 -13.83 4.22 2.44
C THR A 113 -13.08 4.81 1.23
N ASN A 114 -13.66 5.77 0.52
CA ASN A 114 -13.02 6.49 -0.58
C ASN A 114 -12.08 7.57 -0.04
N TYR A 115 -10.90 7.14 0.40
CA TYR A 115 -9.86 8.06 0.86
C TYR A 115 -9.19 8.84 -0.28
N ARG A 116 -9.21 8.30 -1.51
CA ARG A 116 -8.74 8.98 -2.71
C ARG A 116 -9.37 10.36 -2.89
N ARG A 117 -10.69 10.47 -2.74
CA ARG A 117 -11.40 11.75 -2.95
C ARG A 117 -10.86 12.87 -2.06
N ARG A 118 -10.65 12.58 -0.77
CA ARG A 118 -10.13 13.56 0.19
C ARG A 118 -8.67 13.90 -0.09
N CYS A 119 -7.86 12.89 -0.42
CA CYS A 119 -6.48 13.09 -0.83
C CYS A 119 -6.39 13.99 -2.08
N ALA A 120 -7.18 13.73 -3.11
CA ALA A 120 -7.22 14.54 -4.33
C ALA A 120 -7.55 16.01 -4.05
N GLN A 121 -8.49 16.29 -3.15
CA GLN A 121 -8.80 17.66 -2.72
C GLN A 121 -7.63 18.35 -2.01
N VAL A 122 -6.86 17.62 -1.21
CA VAL A 122 -5.66 18.16 -0.56
C VAL A 122 -4.57 18.41 -1.59
N MET A 123 -4.32 17.47 -2.50
CA MET A 123 -3.30 17.60 -3.54
C MET A 123 -3.57 18.79 -4.48
N GLU A 124 -4.84 19.07 -4.79
CA GLU A 124 -5.20 20.27 -5.55
C GLU A 124 -4.93 21.56 -4.75
N GLN A 125 -5.19 21.58 -3.44
CA GLN A 125 -4.89 22.74 -2.58
C GLN A 125 -3.39 23.05 -2.47
N VAL A 126 -2.55 22.02 -2.54
CA VAL A 126 -1.08 22.16 -2.44
C VAL A 126 -0.38 22.04 -3.79
N LYS A 127 -1.12 22.13 -4.90
CA LYS A 127 -0.60 21.90 -6.25
C LYS A 127 0.60 22.79 -6.59
N SER A 128 0.62 24.03 -6.10
CA SER A 128 1.73 24.97 -6.29
C SER A 128 3.02 24.57 -5.58
N GLU A 129 2.99 23.60 -4.65
CA GLU A 129 4.19 23.08 -4.00
C GLU A 129 4.84 21.94 -4.80
N HIS A 130 4.19 21.44 -5.87
CA HIS A 130 4.63 20.30 -6.69
C HIS A 130 5.15 19.11 -5.84
N PRO A 131 4.28 18.54 -4.97
CA PRO A 131 4.69 17.50 -4.04
C PRO A 131 4.98 16.19 -4.79
N TRP A 132 6.20 15.69 -4.64
CA TRP A 132 6.62 14.39 -5.16
C TRP A 132 6.73 13.38 -4.04
N PHE A 133 6.25 12.18 -4.34
CA PHE A 133 6.30 11.03 -3.45
C PHE A 133 7.01 9.86 -4.14
N GLY A 134 7.77 9.09 -3.38
CA GLY A 134 8.20 7.75 -3.78
C GLY A 134 7.92 6.78 -2.64
N MET A 135 7.28 5.64 -2.91
CA MET A 135 6.93 4.67 -1.88
C MET A 135 7.63 3.33 -2.11
N GLU A 136 8.28 2.84 -1.06
CA GLU A 136 9.02 1.58 -0.98
C GLU A 136 8.09 0.51 -0.42
N GLN A 137 7.41 -0.26 -1.27
CA GLN A 137 6.49 -1.31 -0.84
C GLN A 137 7.24 -2.59 -0.53
N GLU A 138 7.36 -2.91 0.77
CA GLU A 138 7.79 -4.23 1.21
C GLU A 138 6.61 -5.20 1.28
N TYR A 139 6.84 -6.47 0.99
CA TYR A 139 5.86 -7.55 1.09
C TYR A 139 6.56 -8.90 1.31
N THR A 140 5.82 -9.88 1.81
CA THR A 140 6.33 -11.24 1.98
C THR A 140 5.53 -12.23 1.15
N LEU A 141 6.23 -13.13 0.46
CA LEU A 141 5.60 -14.23 -0.25
C LEU A 141 5.31 -15.37 0.74
N LEU A 142 4.07 -15.84 0.74
CA LEU A 142 3.60 -17.00 1.49
C LEU A 142 3.18 -18.09 0.50
N ASP A 143 3.31 -19.34 0.93
CA ASP A 143 2.65 -20.47 0.30
C ASP A 143 1.15 -20.47 0.64
N VAL A 144 0.36 -21.29 -0.03
CA VAL A 144 -1.11 -21.34 0.13
C VAL A 144 -1.57 -21.82 1.51
N ASP A 145 -0.68 -22.43 2.29
CA ASP A 145 -0.89 -22.78 3.69
C ASP A 145 -0.60 -21.63 4.67
N GLY A 146 -0.20 -20.46 4.16
CA GLY A 146 0.13 -19.28 4.94
C GLY A 146 1.56 -19.26 5.50
N HIS A 147 2.37 -20.31 5.28
CA HIS A 147 3.77 -20.33 5.70
C HIS A 147 4.65 -19.56 4.70
N PRO A 148 5.72 -18.85 5.11
CA PRO A 148 6.56 -18.12 4.18
C PRO A 148 7.13 -19.01 3.05
N PHE A 149 7.07 -18.49 1.83
CA PHE A 149 7.43 -19.24 0.64
C PHE A 149 8.93 -19.59 0.63
N GLY A 150 9.24 -20.87 0.37
CA GLY A 150 10.61 -21.39 0.38
C GLY A 150 11.16 -21.76 1.76
N TRP A 151 10.40 -21.56 2.84
CA TRP A 151 10.82 -21.98 4.18
C TRP A 151 10.63 -23.49 4.39
N PRO A 152 11.44 -24.13 5.26
CA PRO A 152 11.19 -25.50 5.67
C PRO A 152 9.78 -25.65 6.27
N LYS A 153 9.02 -26.66 5.83
CA LYS A 153 7.70 -26.94 6.40
C LYS A 153 7.83 -27.24 7.89
N ASN A 154 7.04 -26.56 8.72
CA ASN A 154 7.11 -26.60 10.18
C ASN A 154 8.48 -26.20 10.77
N GLY A 155 9.24 -25.36 10.08
CA GLY A 155 10.56 -24.91 10.52
C GLY A 155 10.94 -23.52 10.03
N PHE A 156 12.17 -23.15 10.33
CA PHE A 156 12.78 -21.86 10.00
C PHE A 156 14.02 -22.07 9.12
N PRO A 157 14.33 -21.15 8.19
CA PRO A 157 15.62 -21.14 7.52
C PRO A 157 16.72 -20.68 8.48
N GLY A 158 17.96 -20.56 7.98
CA GLY A 158 19.05 -19.97 8.77
C GLY A 158 18.76 -18.50 9.17
N PRO A 159 19.50 -17.94 10.15
CA PRO A 159 19.29 -16.56 10.60
C PRO A 159 19.41 -15.52 9.47
N GLN A 160 18.79 -14.36 9.67
CA GLN A 160 18.86 -13.22 8.76
C GLN A 160 20.31 -12.75 8.54
N GLY A 161 20.60 -12.18 7.36
CA GLY A 161 21.94 -11.74 6.97
C GLY A 161 22.26 -12.01 5.50
N PRO A 162 22.22 -13.25 5.01
CA PRO A 162 22.61 -13.57 3.63
C PRO A 162 21.53 -13.27 2.58
N TYR A 163 20.32 -12.88 3.00
CA TYR A 163 19.14 -12.78 2.12
C TYR A 163 18.99 -11.43 1.43
N TYR A 164 19.25 -10.32 2.15
CA TYR A 164 19.16 -8.96 1.60
C TYR A 164 20.05 -8.81 0.37
N CYS A 165 19.45 -8.40 -0.75
CA CYS A 165 20.11 -8.33 -2.07
C CYS A 165 20.88 -9.61 -2.46
N GLY A 166 20.43 -10.78 -1.98
CA GLY A 166 21.09 -12.06 -2.20
C GLY A 166 20.98 -12.57 -3.64
N VAL A 167 21.85 -13.52 -3.97
CA VAL A 167 21.85 -14.28 -5.24
C VAL A 167 22.18 -15.75 -4.96
N GLY A 168 21.43 -16.66 -5.59
CA GLY A 168 21.56 -18.11 -5.42
C GLY A 168 20.35 -18.75 -4.77
N ALA A 169 20.11 -20.02 -5.11
CA ALA A 169 18.92 -20.78 -4.70
C ALA A 169 18.80 -20.97 -3.18
N ASN A 170 19.90 -20.84 -2.42
CA ASN A 170 19.93 -20.94 -0.96
C ASN A 170 19.69 -19.60 -0.25
N LYS A 171 19.45 -18.51 -0.99
CA LYS A 171 19.26 -17.16 -0.45
C LYS A 171 17.99 -16.48 -0.96
N VAL A 172 17.59 -16.81 -2.19
CA VAL A 172 16.55 -16.08 -2.92
C VAL A 172 15.37 -16.99 -3.19
N TYR A 173 14.18 -16.62 -2.70
CA TYR A 173 12.94 -17.38 -2.88
C TYR A 173 11.91 -16.52 -3.61
N GLY A 174 11.39 -17.01 -4.74
CA GLY A 174 10.29 -16.35 -5.46
C GLY A 174 10.69 -15.22 -6.42
N ARG A 175 11.94 -15.14 -6.87
CA ARG A 175 12.40 -14.10 -7.82
C ARG A 175 11.55 -14.04 -9.10
N ASP A 176 11.05 -15.17 -9.58
CA ASP A 176 10.20 -15.20 -10.80
C ASP A 176 8.93 -14.34 -10.65
N VAL A 177 8.35 -14.29 -9.44
CA VAL A 177 7.19 -13.42 -9.13
C VAL A 177 7.59 -11.95 -9.23
N VAL A 178 8.77 -11.61 -8.69
CA VAL A 178 9.30 -10.24 -8.65
C VAL A 178 9.61 -9.73 -10.05
N GLU A 179 10.31 -10.53 -10.86
CA GLU A 179 10.67 -10.17 -12.23
C GLU A 179 9.41 -10.03 -13.12
N ALA A 180 8.45 -10.95 -12.98
CA ALA A 180 7.17 -10.85 -13.69
C ALA A 180 6.37 -9.61 -13.27
N HIS A 181 6.31 -9.31 -11.97
CA HIS A 181 5.65 -8.11 -11.45
C HIS A 181 6.30 -6.82 -11.94
N TYR A 182 7.64 -6.76 -11.95
CA TYR A 182 8.38 -5.62 -12.47
C TYR A 182 8.01 -5.37 -13.94
N ARG A 183 8.07 -6.41 -14.77
CA ARG A 183 7.72 -6.33 -16.19
C ARG A 183 6.25 -5.94 -16.41
N ALA A 184 5.34 -6.46 -15.59
CA ALA A 184 3.92 -6.09 -15.63
C ALA A 184 3.70 -4.61 -15.29
N CYS A 185 4.39 -4.09 -14.25
CA CYS A 185 4.35 -2.68 -13.89
C CYS A 185 4.87 -1.78 -15.02
N LEU A 186 6.02 -2.12 -15.61
CA LEU A 186 6.58 -1.38 -16.75
C LEU A 186 5.62 -1.36 -17.95
N TYR A 187 5.03 -2.50 -18.29
CA TYR A 187 4.06 -2.59 -19.39
C TYR A 187 2.80 -1.75 -19.12
N ALA A 188 2.30 -1.79 -17.89
CA ALA A 188 1.15 -1.00 -17.46
C ALA A 188 1.45 0.50 -17.33
N GLY A 189 2.71 0.93 -17.49
CA GLY A 189 3.10 2.34 -17.34
C GLY A 189 3.13 2.82 -15.89
N ILE A 190 3.22 1.89 -14.93
CA ILE A 190 3.53 2.24 -13.54
C ILE A 190 4.96 2.75 -13.50
N ASN A 191 5.18 3.87 -12.81
CA ASN A 191 6.48 4.47 -12.57
C ASN A 191 7.24 3.69 -11.49
N ILE A 192 7.46 2.40 -11.74
CA ILE A 192 8.29 1.53 -10.90
C ILE A 192 9.76 1.94 -11.07
N SER A 193 10.45 2.23 -9.97
CA SER A 193 11.82 2.74 -9.98
C SER A 193 12.88 1.73 -9.55
N GLY A 194 12.47 0.60 -8.97
CA GLY A 194 13.40 -0.45 -8.55
C GLY A 194 12.74 -1.58 -7.80
N THR A 195 13.56 -2.58 -7.46
CA THR A 195 13.22 -3.74 -6.63
C THR A 195 14.45 -4.29 -5.94
N ASN A 196 14.28 -4.91 -4.77
CA ASN A 196 15.34 -5.67 -4.09
C ASN A 196 14.75 -6.83 -3.28
N ALA A 197 15.56 -7.86 -3.04
CA ALA A 197 15.27 -8.87 -2.02
C ALA A 197 15.52 -8.24 -0.65
N GLU A 198 14.57 -8.41 0.27
CA GLU A 198 14.63 -7.83 1.61
C GLU A 198 15.34 -8.75 2.62
N VAL A 199 15.47 -8.27 3.86
CA VAL A 199 16.23 -8.94 4.92
C VAL A 199 15.65 -10.31 5.31
N MET A 200 14.32 -10.44 5.39
CA MET A 200 13.67 -11.71 5.70
C MET A 200 13.63 -12.60 4.43
N PRO A 201 14.00 -13.89 4.51
CA PRO A 201 13.95 -14.77 3.34
C PRO A 201 12.51 -14.92 2.83
N GLY A 202 12.30 -14.65 1.54
CA GLY A 202 10.97 -14.61 0.92
C GLY A 202 10.26 -13.25 1.03
N GLN A 203 10.88 -12.26 1.69
CA GLN A 203 10.47 -10.87 1.68
C GLN A 203 11.15 -10.11 0.53
N TRP A 204 10.41 -9.18 -0.06
CA TRP A 204 10.83 -8.40 -1.21
C TRP A 204 10.33 -6.97 -1.10
N GLU A 205 10.96 -6.08 -1.86
CA GLU A 205 10.56 -4.69 -2.00
C GLU A 205 10.46 -4.30 -3.48
N TYR A 206 9.51 -3.43 -3.80
CA TYR A 206 9.49 -2.64 -5.03
C TYR A 206 9.24 -1.16 -4.72
N GLN A 207 9.83 -0.28 -5.52
CA GLN A 207 9.67 1.17 -5.36
C GLN A 207 8.80 1.75 -6.47
N VAL A 208 7.84 2.61 -6.12
CA VAL A 208 7.02 3.38 -7.07
C VAL A 208 7.30 4.86 -6.87
N GLY A 209 7.60 5.58 -7.94
CA GLY A 209 7.83 7.02 -7.96
C GLY A 209 9.24 7.42 -8.43
N PRO A 210 9.51 8.72 -8.54
CA PRO A 210 8.69 9.82 -8.01
C PRO A 210 7.36 10.03 -8.76
N CYS A 211 6.25 10.15 -8.04
CA CYS A 211 4.92 10.49 -8.56
C CYS A 211 4.44 11.81 -7.94
N GLU A 212 3.76 12.65 -8.72
CA GLU A 212 3.26 13.94 -8.23
C GLU A 212 1.85 13.81 -7.66
N GLY A 213 1.65 14.30 -6.44
CA GLY A 213 0.34 14.40 -5.80
C GLY A 213 -0.46 13.09 -5.78
N ILE A 214 -1.65 13.11 -6.41
CA ILE A 214 -2.62 12.01 -6.37
C ILE A 214 -2.13 10.75 -7.11
N GLU A 215 -1.22 10.89 -8.07
CA GLU A 215 -0.72 9.78 -8.89
C GLU A 215 0.02 8.74 -8.05
N MET A 216 0.64 9.15 -6.94
CA MET A 216 1.33 8.21 -6.04
C MET A 216 0.37 7.14 -5.50
N GLY A 217 -0.81 7.56 -5.04
CA GLY A 217 -1.81 6.63 -4.53
C GLY A 217 -2.41 5.78 -5.64
N ASP A 218 -2.69 6.38 -6.80
CA ASP A 218 -3.26 5.67 -7.94
C ASP A 218 -2.31 4.55 -8.42
N GLN A 219 -1.03 4.87 -8.59
CA GLN A 219 -0.04 3.93 -9.11
C GLN A 219 0.33 2.85 -8.09
N LEU A 220 0.45 3.16 -6.80
CA LEU A 220 0.76 2.14 -5.80
C LEU A 220 -0.39 1.15 -5.62
N TRP A 221 -1.64 1.59 -5.64
CA TRP A 221 -2.78 0.68 -5.58
C TRP A 221 -2.85 -0.25 -6.80
N VAL A 222 -2.59 0.27 -8.00
CA VAL A 222 -2.56 -0.57 -9.21
C VAL A 222 -1.32 -1.48 -9.21
N SER A 223 -0.16 -1.04 -8.74
CA SER A 223 1.01 -1.92 -8.63
C SER A 223 0.77 -3.06 -7.62
N ARG A 224 0.02 -2.82 -6.53
CA ARG A 224 -0.43 -3.85 -5.58
C ARG A 224 -1.40 -4.83 -6.24
N PHE A 225 -2.35 -4.33 -7.05
CA PHE A 225 -3.22 -5.19 -7.85
C PHE A 225 -2.41 -6.12 -8.77
N LEU A 226 -1.43 -5.55 -9.48
CA LEU A 226 -0.53 -6.33 -10.34
C LEU A 226 0.26 -7.37 -9.55
N LEU A 227 0.77 -7.02 -8.36
CA LEU A 227 1.48 -7.97 -7.48
C LEU A 227 0.60 -9.17 -7.13
N HIS A 228 -0.63 -8.91 -6.65
CA HIS A 228 -1.55 -9.99 -6.28
C HIS A 228 -1.95 -10.86 -7.48
N ARG A 229 -2.23 -10.25 -8.64
CA ARG A 229 -2.56 -10.97 -9.88
C ARG A 229 -1.39 -11.82 -10.38
N VAL A 230 -0.17 -11.31 -10.32
CA VAL A 230 1.03 -12.09 -10.67
C VAL A 230 1.24 -13.23 -9.67
N ALA A 231 1.13 -12.96 -8.37
CA ALA A 231 1.24 -13.99 -7.33
C ALA A 231 0.21 -15.12 -7.52
N GLU A 232 -1.03 -14.79 -7.93
CA GLU A 232 -2.07 -15.76 -8.28
C GLU A 232 -1.65 -16.68 -9.43
N GLU A 233 -1.00 -16.15 -10.49
CA GLU A 233 -0.51 -16.97 -11.61
C GLU A 233 0.57 -17.97 -11.19
N PHE A 234 1.37 -17.63 -10.18
CA PHE A 234 2.40 -18.50 -9.58
C PHE A 234 1.89 -19.38 -8.44
N GLY A 235 0.62 -19.22 -8.04
CA GLY A 235 0.00 -19.97 -6.94
C GLY A 235 0.65 -19.68 -5.58
N VAL A 236 1.05 -18.44 -5.33
CA VAL A 236 1.58 -17.96 -4.05
C VAL A 236 0.76 -16.76 -3.57
N ILE A 237 0.91 -16.39 -2.29
CA ILE A 237 0.22 -15.27 -1.68
C ILE A 237 1.24 -14.16 -1.43
N ALA A 238 0.97 -12.94 -1.86
CA ALA A 238 1.72 -11.77 -1.40
C ALA A 238 0.99 -11.13 -0.21
N THR A 239 1.59 -11.15 0.97
CA THR A 239 1.03 -10.47 2.16
C THR A 239 1.66 -9.10 2.34
N LEU A 240 0.82 -8.12 2.70
CA LEU A 240 1.24 -6.77 3.10
C LEU A 240 1.16 -6.60 4.63
N ASP A 241 0.97 -7.67 5.41
CA ASP A 241 1.00 -7.58 6.87
C ASP A 241 2.37 -7.05 7.35
N PRO A 242 2.42 -6.05 8.26
CA PRO A 242 3.68 -5.43 8.68
C PRO A 242 4.57 -6.30 9.55
N LYS A 243 4.07 -7.42 10.07
CA LYS A 243 4.84 -8.37 10.87
C LYS A 243 4.32 -9.80 10.62
N PRO A 244 4.61 -10.37 9.43
CA PRO A 244 4.03 -11.63 9.00
C PRO A 244 4.51 -12.81 9.85
N ILE A 245 5.73 -12.72 10.39
CA ILE A 245 6.29 -13.70 11.33
C ILE A 245 6.76 -12.99 12.60
N GLN A 246 6.35 -13.51 13.75
CA GLN A 246 6.76 -13.00 15.05
C GLN A 246 8.21 -13.36 15.38
N GLY A 247 8.82 -12.61 16.29
CA GLY A 247 10.20 -12.83 16.75
C GLY A 247 11.24 -12.08 15.92
N ASP A 248 12.44 -12.67 15.83
CA ASP A 248 13.67 -12.10 15.24
C ASP A 248 13.69 -12.19 13.70
N TRP A 249 12.60 -11.76 13.09
CA TRP A 249 12.43 -11.62 11.64
C TRP A 249 12.01 -10.20 11.32
N ASN A 250 12.48 -9.63 10.22
CA ASN A 250 12.10 -8.27 9.84
C ASN A 250 10.57 -8.14 9.67
N GLY A 251 10.06 -6.95 9.95
CA GLY A 251 8.71 -6.57 9.56
C GLY A 251 8.70 -5.99 8.14
N ALA A 252 7.51 -5.63 7.65
CA ALA A 252 7.31 -5.03 6.34
C ALA A 252 6.84 -3.56 6.45
N GLY A 253 7.57 -2.65 5.82
CA GLY A 253 7.28 -1.22 5.77
C GLY A 253 6.66 -0.75 4.45
N CYS A 254 6.25 0.53 4.43
CA CYS A 254 6.00 1.26 3.19
C CYS A 254 6.67 2.64 3.24
N HIS A 255 8.01 2.68 3.26
CA HIS A 255 8.70 3.95 3.46
C HIS A 255 8.29 4.96 2.38
N THR A 256 8.05 6.20 2.80
CA THR A 256 7.52 7.24 1.91
C THR A 256 8.53 8.39 1.82
N ASN A 257 9.17 8.49 0.67
CA ASN A 257 10.05 9.57 0.28
C ASN A 257 9.22 10.78 -0.15
N VAL A 258 9.53 11.98 0.37
CA VAL A 258 8.73 13.20 0.17
C VAL A 258 9.60 14.39 -0.18
N SER A 259 9.21 15.16 -1.19
CA SER A 259 9.76 16.49 -1.46
C SER A 259 8.72 17.43 -2.05
N THR A 260 8.86 18.74 -1.80
CA THR A 260 8.23 19.81 -2.59
C THR A 260 9.26 20.44 -3.51
N GLU A 261 8.84 21.26 -4.47
CA GLU A 261 9.76 21.99 -5.35
C GLU A 261 10.81 22.78 -4.54
N LYS A 262 10.40 23.46 -3.47
CA LYS A 262 11.31 24.21 -2.59
C LYS A 262 12.35 23.32 -1.91
N MET A 263 11.99 22.08 -1.54
CA MET A 263 12.93 21.13 -0.95
C MET A 263 13.97 20.64 -1.95
N ARG A 264 13.61 20.56 -3.25
CA ARG A 264 14.48 20.06 -4.33
C ARG A 264 15.45 21.11 -4.88
N ASN A 265 15.26 22.39 -4.57
CA ASN A 265 16.10 23.48 -5.07
C ASN A 265 17.23 23.84 -4.07
N PRO A 266 18.34 24.45 -4.52
CA PRO A 266 19.46 24.84 -3.65
C PRO A 266 19.02 25.59 -2.39
N GLY A 267 19.49 25.13 -1.22
CA GLY A 267 19.08 25.64 0.08
C GLY A 267 17.77 25.03 0.62
N GLY A 268 17.19 24.04 -0.08
CA GLY A 268 15.97 23.34 0.28
C GLY A 268 16.07 22.48 1.54
N TYR A 269 17.28 22.19 2.05
CA TYR A 269 17.46 21.48 3.31
C TYR A 269 16.71 22.12 4.49
N LYS A 270 16.63 23.46 4.53
CA LYS A 270 15.88 24.17 5.58
C LYS A 270 14.37 23.87 5.52
N GLU A 271 13.83 23.69 4.32
CA GLU A 271 12.42 23.35 4.09
C GLU A 271 12.14 21.91 4.54
N ILE A 272 13.11 21.00 4.31
CA ILE A 272 13.07 19.61 4.81
C ILE A 272 13.01 19.61 6.34
N ILE A 273 13.93 20.33 7.00
CA ILE A 273 13.93 20.40 8.47
C ILE A 273 12.62 21.01 9.00
N ALA A 274 12.13 22.09 8.40
CA ALA A 274 10.86 22.70 8.79
C ALA A 274 9.67 21.74 8.65
N ALA A 275 9.63 20.91 7.60
CA ALA A 275 8.60 19.88 7.44
C ALA A 275 8.71 18.79 8.52
N ILE A 276 9.92 18.32 8.83
CA ILE A 276 10.18 17.31 9.85
C ILE A 276 9.75 17.81 11.24
N GLU A 277 10.01 19.07 11.57
CA GLU A 277 9.58 19.66 12.84
C GLU A 277 8.06 19.75 12.98
N LYS A 278 7.33 19.95 11.87
CA LYS A 278 5.86 19.88 11.87
C LYS A 278 5.39 18.44 12.09
N LEU A 279 6.00 17.47 11.41
CA LEU A 279 5.68 16.03 11.58
C LEU A 279 5.91 15.55 13.02
N ALA A 280 6.96 16.04 13.68
CA ALA A 280 7.27 15.71 15.07
C ALA A 280 6.12 16.06 16.04
N LYS A 281 5.40 17.15 15.77
CA LYS A 281 4.28 17.64 16.60
C LYS A 281 2.98 16.85 16.40
N SER A 282 2.90 16.01 15.38
CA SER A 282 1.70 15.23 15.04
C SER A 282 2.00 13.73 14.88
N HIS A 283 3.00 13.23 15.62
CA HIS A 283 3.45 11.85 15.49
C HIS A 283 2.32 10.83 15.72
N ALA A 284 1.58 10.95 16.82
CA ALA A 284 0.50 10.02 17.16
C ALA A 284 -0.65 10.09 16.15
N GLU A 285 -0.96 11.27 15.63
CA GLU A 285 -1.93 11.44 14.55
C GLU A 285 -1.50 10.70 13.28
N HIS A 286 -0.24 10.86 12.85
CA HIS A 286 0.28 10.17 11.67
C HIS A 286 0.26 8.65 11.82
N ILE A 287 0.63 8.11 12.99
CA ILE A 287 0.56 6.65 13.23
C ILE A 287 -0.86 6.11 12.97
N ALA A 288 -1.91 6.85 13.32
CA ALA A 288 -3.29 6.44 13.06
C ALA A 288 -3.74 6.54 11.58
N TYR A 289 -2.94 7.16 10.71
CA TYR A 289 -3.15 7.16 9.26
C TYR A 289 -2.26 6.12 8.54
N TYR A 290 -1.29 5.56 9.24
CA TYR A 290 -0.19 4.79 8.66
C TYR A 290 -0.43 3.28 8.65
N ASP A 291 -1.59 2.84 9.11
CA ASP A 291 -2.20 1.56 8.80
C ASP A 291 -3.75 1.66 8.90
N PRO A 292 -4.48 0.73 8.27
CA PRO A 292 -5.95 0.70 8.25
C PRO A 292 -6.61 0.55 9.63
N THR A 293 -5.89 -0.02 10.59
CA THR A 293 -6.36 -0.28 11.96
C THR A 293 -6.08 0.87 12.93
N GLY A 294 -5.54 1.99 12.45
CA GLY A 294 -5.29 3.18 13.26
C GLY A 294 -4.06 3.05 14.18
N GLY A 295 -3.06 2.28 13.78
CA GLY A 295 -1.79 2.10 14.50
C GLY A 295 -1.57 0.68 15.03
N LYS A 296 -2.61 -0.16 15.06
CA LYS A 296 -2.61 -1.44 15.78
C LYS A 296 -1.77 -2.50 15.10
N ASP A 297 -1.82 -2.56 13.78
CA ASP A 297 -0.94 -3.44 13.01
C ASP A 297 0.52 -3.03 13.17
N ASN A 298 0.77 -1.72 13.10
CA ASN A 298 2.12 -1.18 13.09
C ASN A 298 2.81 -1.29 14.47
N GLU A 299 2.06 -1.42 15.58
CA GLU A 299 2.59 -1.77 16.91
C GLU A 299 3.44 -3.05 16.87
N ARG A 300 3.06 -4.03 16.04
CA ARG A 300 3.81 -5.30 15.89
C ARG A 300 5.17 -5.11 15.21
N ARG A 301 5.34 -4.02 14.44
CA ARG A 301 6.53 -3.74 13.63
C ARG A 301 7.44 -2.69 14.27
N LEU A 302 6.89 -1.54 14.66
CA LEU A 302 7.63 -0.37 15.16
C LEU A 302 8.03 -0.53 16.64
N THR A 303 8.94 -1.47 16.90
CA THR A 303 9.38 -1.83 18.25
C THR A 303 10.66 -1.13 18.68
N GLY A 304 11.40 -0.50 17.76
CA GLY A 304 12.76 -0.02 17.99
C GLY A 304 13.85 -1.06 17.66
N LEU A 305 13.44 -2.28 17.31
CA LEU A 305 14.32 -3.37 16.87
C LEU A 305 14.23 -3.54 15.35
N HIS A 306 15.16 -4.32 14.77
CA HIS A 306 15.19 -4.66 13.33
C HIS A 306 15.07 -3.43 12.41
N GLU A 307 15.90 -2.40 12.66
CA GLU A 307 15.95 -1.18 11.84
C GLU A 307 14.65 -0.38 11.77
N THR A 308 13.83 -0.44 12.83
CA THR A 308 12.63 0.39 13.00
C THR A 308 12.76 1.35 14.17
N ALA A 309 12.01 2.45 14.14
CA ALA A 309 11.82 3.32 15.31
C ALA A 309 10.75 2.73 16.24
N CYS A 310 10.75 3.14 17.52
CA CYS A 310 9.68 2.82 18.45
C CYS A 310 8.41 3.62 18.11
N ILE A 311 7.24 2.97 18.06
CA ILE A 311 5.95 3.58 17.71
C ILE A 311 5.53 4.76 18.61
N SER A 312 6.08 4.86 19.82
CA SER A 312 5.72 5.88 20.80
C SER A 312 6.59 7.14 20.75
N LYS A 313 7.70 7.10 20.00
CA LYS A 313 8.71 8.18 19.99
C LYS A 313 9.04 8.59 18.56
N PHE A 314 8.84 9.87 18.28
CA PHE A 314 9.36 10.46 17.05
C PHE A 314 10.87 10.70 17.14
N SER A 315 11.59 10.39 16.07
CA SER A 315 13.00 10.72 15.92
C SER A 315 13.35 10.98 14.46
N TYR A 316 14.37 11.78 14.20
CA TYR A 316 14.94 11.91 12.85
C TYR A 316 16.46 11.96 12.90
N GLY A 317 17.10 11.58 11.78
CA GLY A 317 18.55 11.63 11.67
C GLY A 317 19.04 11.40 10.25
N VAL A 318 20.25 11.88 9.97
CA VAL A 318 20.89 11.68 8.67
C VAL A 318 21.41 10.25 8.58
N ALA A 319 21.07 9.56 7.48
CA ALA A 319 21.42 8.16 7.22
C ALA A 319 21.03 7.16 8.34
N SER A 320 20.14 7.56 9.26
CA SER A 320 19.72 6.72 10.38
C SER A 320 18.54 5.84 9.98
N ARG A 321 18.79 4.53 9.84
CA ARG A 321 17.72 3.55 9.54
C ARG A 321 16.78 3.30 10.72
N CYS A 322 17.22 3.56 11.95
CA CYS A 322 16.41 3.34 13.17
C CYS A 322 15.58 4.57 13.58
N SER A 323 15.54 5.62 12.77
CA SER A 323 14.78 6.84 13.04
C SER A 323 13.39 6.81 12.41
N SER A 324 12.44 7.58 12.96
CA SER A 324 11.11 7.71 12.34
C SER A 324 11.18 8.36 10.97
N ILE A 325 11.97 9.44 10.86
CA ILE A 325 12.30 10.09 9.60
C ILE A 325 13.80 9.96 9.33
N ARG A 326 14.18 9.56 8.14
CA ARG A 326 15.56 9.55 7.69
C ARG A 326 15.78 10.65 6.67
N ILE A 327 16.88 11.37 6.82
CA ILE A 327 17.38 12.27 5.77
C ILE A 327 18.48 11.49 5.03
N PRO A 328 18.37 11.24 3.72
CA PRO A 328 19.43 10.61 2.94
C PRO A 328 20.75 11.37 3.08
N ARG A 329 21.87 10.64 3.12
CA ARG A 329 23.20 11.27 3.21
C ARG A 329 23.45 12.24 2.04
N GLN A 330 23.00 11.88 0.85
CA GLN A 330 23.15 12.74 -0.34
C GLN A 330 22.37 14.06 -0.19
N THR A 331 21.16 14.03 0.37
CA THR A 331 20.36 15.23 0.67
C THR A 331 21.10 16.18 1.63
N GLU A 332 21.78 15.65 2.65
CA GLU A 332 22.59 16.47 3.57
C GLU A 332 23.80 17.09 2.85
N VAL A 333 24.51 16.29 2.06
CA VAL A 333 25.71 16.73 1.32
C VAL A 333 25.38 17.82 0.30
N ASP A 334 24.28 17.67 -0.45
CA ASP A 334 23.88 18.61 -1.48
C ASP A 334 23.15 19.84 -0.91
N GLY A 335 22.60 19.72 0.29
CA GLY A 335 21.83 20.80 0.94
C GLY A 335 20.43 21.00 0.36
N TYR A 336 19.90 20.00 -0.37
CA TYR A 336 18.54 19.94 -0.92
C TYR A 336 18.21 18.51 -1.36
N GLY A 337 16.93 18.20 -1.56
CA GLY A 337 16.46 16.87 -1.97
C GLY A 337 15.13 16.48 -1.34
N TYR A 338 15.11 15.35 -0.65
CA TYR A 338 13.92 14.76 -0.02
C TYR A 338 14.23 14.16 1.37
N TYR A 339 13.18 13.87 2.15
CA TYR A 339 13.26 13.05 3.37
C TYR A 339 12.44 11.77 3.22
N GLU A 340 12.75 10.75 4.02
CA GLU A 340 12.11 9.42 4.03
C GLU A 340 11.33 9.24 5.34
N ASP A 341 10.01 9.13 5.27
CA ASP A 341 9.18 8.72 6.41
C ASP A 341 9.11 7.20 6.48
N ARG A 342 9.73 6.62 7.51
CA ARG A 342 9.87 5.16 7.69
C ARG A 342 8.73 4.53 8.50
N ARG A 343 7.81 5.36 8.98
CA ARG A 343 6.72 4.93 9.86
C ARG A 343 5.55 4.24 9.16
N PRO A 344 5.20 4.47 7.88
CA PRO A 344 4.07 3.78 7.26
C PRO A 344 4.24 2.26 7.24
N SER A 345 3.16 1.56 7.57
CA SER A 345 3.06 0.10 7.48
C SER A 345 3.00 -0.36 6.02
N SER A 346 3.45 -1.58 5.70
CA SER A 346 3.30 -2.18 4.37
C SER A 346 1.84 -2.26 3.90
N ASN A 347 0.86 -2.38 4.80
CA ASN A 347 -0.58 -2.38 4.46
C ASN A 347 -1.24 -0.98 4.48
N CYS A 348 -0.47 0.10 4.59
CA CYS A 348 -1.06 1.44 4.62
C CYS A 348 -1.83 1.77 3.32
N ASP A 349 -2.86 2.62 3.43
CA ASP A 349 -3.43 3.25 2.23
C ASP A 349 -2.55 4.45 1.82
N PRO A 350 -1.91 4.44 0.63
CA PRO A 350 -1.10 5.55 0.16
C PRO A 350 -1.86 6.88 0.07
N TYR A 351 -3.18 6.87 -0.18
CA TYR A 351 -3.98 8.10 -0.14
C TYR A 351 -4.01 8.70 1.26
N CYS A 352 -4.16 7.87 2.30
CA CYS A 352 -4.17 8.34 3.69
C CYS A 352 -2.79 8.88 4.11
N VAL A 353 -1.71 8.20 3.72
CA VAL A 353 -0.33 8.60 4.06
C VAL A 353 0.01 9.94 3.41
N THR A 354 -0.15 10.03 2.09
CA THR A 354 0.19 11.24 1.32
C THR A 354 -0.68 12.43 1.71
N GLU A 355 -1.99 12.22 1.95
CA GLU A 355 -2.90 13.25 2.47
C GLU A 355 -2.42 13.78 3.83
N ALA A 356 -2.12 12.89 4.78
CA ALA A 356 -1.69 13.27 6.12
C ALA A 356 -0.39 14.08 6.10
N ILE A 357 0.58 13.67 5.28
CA ILE A 357 1.85 14.38 5.09
C ILE A 357 1.59 15.80 4.59
N MET A 358 0.85 15.98 3.49
CA MET A 358 0.65 17.32 2.91
C MET A 358 -0.19 18.24 3.79
N ARG A 359 -1.18 17.70 4.52
CA ARG A 359 -1.93 18.48 5.51
C ARG A 359 -1.02 19.05 6.59
N THR A 360 -0.11 18.24 7.11
CA THR A 360 0.80 18.63 8.19
C THR A 360 1.91 19.55 7.69
N THR A 361 2.51 19.28 6.53
CA THR A 361 3.70 20.01 6.08
C THR A 361 3.36 21.29 5.31
N SER A 362 2.23 21.34 4.59
CA SER A 362 1.92 22.41 3.64
C SER A 362 0.62 23.19 3.88
N LEU A 363 -0.37 22.66 4.62
CA LEU A 363 -1.68 23.33 4.80
C LEU A 363 -1.92 23.97 6.19
N ASP A 364 -0.90 24.00 7.06
CA ASP A 364 -1.00 24.53 8.44
C ASP A 364 -2.24 24.04 9.21
N VAL A 365 -2.62 22.78 8.98
CA VAL A 365 -3.78 22.17 9.62
C VAL A 365 -3.45 21.91 11.08
N LYS A 366 -4.20 22.53 12.00
CA LYS A 366 -3.92 22.46 13.45
C LYS A 366 -3.84 21.02 13.98
N LYS A 367 -4.68 20.09 13.49
CA LYS A 367 -4.65 18.64 13.83
C LYS A 367 -5.29 17.78 12.73
N LEU A 368 -4.76 16.58 12.50
CA LEU A 368 -5.43 15.53 11.73
C LEU A 368 -6.60 14.94 12.53
N SER A 369 -7.53 14.25 11.85
CA SER A 369 -8.79 13.81 12.49
C SER A 369 -8.71 12.49 13.24
N ARG A 370 -7.56 11.81 13.24
CA ARG A 370 -7.32 10.52 13.92
C ARG A 370 -6.11 10.66 14.83
N VAL A 371 -6.12 9.94 15.95
CA VAL A 371 -5.02 9.92 16.93
C VAL A 371 -4.81 8.47 17.37
N TYR A 372 -3.57 7.99 17.28
CA TYR A 372 -3.22 6.66 17.75
C TYR A 372 -3.34 6.56 19.27
N THR A 373 -3.95 5.48 19.75
CA THR A 373 -3.98 5.11 21.17
C THR A 373 -3.36 3.71 21.30
N PRO A 374 -2.33 3.50 22.14
CA PRO A 374 -1.76 2.18 22.35
C PRO A 374 -2.79 1.14 22.82
N GLN A 375 -2.66 -0.12 22.37
CA GLN A 375 -3.57 -1.21 22.75
C GLN A 375 -3.77 -1.38 24.26
N ASP A 376 -2.71 -1.32 25.05
CA ASP A 376 -2.81 -1.53 26.50
C ASP A 376 -3.62 -0.42 27.17
N MET A 377 -3.51 0.82 26.68
CA MET A 377 -4.32 1.95 27.15
C MET A 377 -5.79 1.82 26.75
N GLU A 378 -6.07 1.26 25.58
CA GLU A 378 -7.44 1.01 25.12
C GLU A 378 -8.11 -0.12 25.90
N LYS A 379 -7.39 -1.23 26.16
CA LYS A 379 -7.85 -2.30 27.07
C LYS A 379 -8.19 -1.74 28.45
N PHE A 380 -7.32 -0.90 29.01
CA PHE A 380 -7.57 -0.25 30.29
C PHE A 380 -8.82 0.65 30.26
N ARG A 381 -9.00 1.48 29.23
CA ARG A 381 -10.23 2.30 29.08
C ARG A 381 -11.49 1.44 28.98
N ASN A 382 -11.45 0.36 28.21
CA ASN A 382 -12.59 -0.54 28.04
C ASN A 382 -12.96 -1.23 29.36
N LEU A 383 -11.96 -1.73 30.10
CA LEU A 383 -12.13 -2.28 31.45
C LEU A 383 -12.79 -1.27 32.40
N MET A 384 -12.32 -0.02 32.40
CA MET A 384 -12.90 1.04 33.24
C MET A 384 -14.34 1.40 32.82
N SER A 385 -14.66 1.35 31.53
CA SER A 385 -16.02 1.61 31.03
C SER A 385 -17.02 0.50 31.37
N GLN A 386 -16.56 -0.77 31.43
CA GLN A 386 -17.39 -1.91 31.81
C GLN A 386 -17.65 -1.98 33.32
N GLN A 387 -16.78 -1.40 34.16
CA GLN A 387 -16.99 -1.27 35.60
C GLN A 387 -17.93 -0.12 35.99
N GLY A 388 -18.41 0.67 35.01
CA GLY A 388 -19.31 1.81 35.20
C GLY A 388 -20.80 1.50 35.12
N GLU A 389 -21.27 0.30 35.51
CA GLU A 389 -22.70 0.08 35.77
C GLU A 389 -23.10 0.91 37.00
N LYS A 390 -23.99 1.89 36.78
CA LYS A 390 -24.55 2.74 37.84
C LYS A 390 -25.17 1.86 38.93
N PRO A 391 -24.90 2.08 40.23
CA PRO A 391 -25.71 1.46 41.26
C PRO A 391 -27.15 1.92 41.05
N LYS A 392 -28.07 0.95 40.89
CA LYS A 392 -29.49 1.21 41.14
C LYS A 392 -29.59 1.66 42.60
N ILE A 393 -29.93 2.92 42.78
CA ILE A 393 -30.40 3.40 44.07
C ILE A 393 -31.87 2.97 44.07
N ASP A 394 -32.15 1.88 44.77
CA ASP A 394 -33.52 1.49 45.10
C ASP A 394 -34.09 2.56 46.05
N GLU A 395 -35.26 3.11 45.70
CA GLU A 395 -36.09 3.98 46.56
C GLU A 395 -36.74 3.21 47.71
#